data_AF-A0A969JVE1-F1
#
_entry.id   AF-A0A969JVE1-F1
#
_cell.length_a   1.000
_cell.length_b   1.000
_cell.length_c   1.000
_cell.angle_alpha   90.00
_cell.angle_beta   90.00
_cell.angle_gamma   90.00
#
_symmetry.space_group_name_H-M   'P 1'
#
loop_
_entity.id
_entity.type
_entity.pdbx_description
1 polymer ?
#
loop_
_entity_poly.entity_id
_entity_poly.type
_entity_poly.pdbx_seq_one_letter_code
_entity_poly.pdbx_strand_id
1 'polypeptide(L)'
;MAQDRIPWATVVAYGAPGLGAGYMFLLLSLYVMKFATDVLLIAPAIMGIIFSVSRVWDAVSDPIVGYLSDRTRHSMGRRRLWMAASVVPIAATFVMLFSRRRTSWVAR
;
A
#
# COMPACT_ATOMS: atom_id res chain seq x y z
N MET A 1 0.71 38.99 6.40
CA MET A 1 1.43 37.69 6.31
C MET A 1 1.50 37.34 4.83
N ALA A 2 2.65 37.56 4.19
CA ALA A 2 2.83 37.22 2.79
C ALA A 2 2.75 35.68 2.68
N GLN A 3 1.72 35.19 2.00
CA GLN A 3 1.56 33.77 1.72
C GLN A 3 2.66 33.39 0.72
N ASP A 4 3.77 32.81 1.20
CA ASP A 4 4.78 32.20 0.33
C ASP A 4 4.07 31.09 -0.48
N ARG A 5 3.72 31.43 -1.73
CA ARG A 5 3.07 30.48 -2.63
C ARG A 5 4.11 29.43 -3.02
N ILE A 6 3.85 28.20 -2.60
CA ILE A 6 4.65 27.03 -2.96
C ILE A 6 4.76 26.95 -4.50
N PRO A 7 5.97 26.82 -5.07
CA PRO A 7 6.12 26.75 -6.51
C PRO A 7 5.40 25.52 -7.06
N TRP A 8 4.73 25.68 -8.21
CA TRP A 8 3.93 24.63 -8.85
C TRP A 8 4.74 23.35 -9.08
N ALA A 9 6.04 23.46 -9.34
CA ALA A 9 6.94 22.32 -9.49
C ALA A 9 7.02 21.46 -8.21
N THR A 10 6.96 22.06 -7.02
CA THR A 10 6.92 21.31 -5.75
C THR A 10 5.60 20.58 -5.57
N VAL A 11 4.49 21.21 -5.98
CA VAL A 11 3.16 20.58 -5.93
C VAL A 11 3.11 19.36 -6.86
N VAL A 12 3.61 19.50 -8.09
CA VAL A 12 3.68 18.40 -9.06
C VAL A 12 4.64 17.31 -8.59
N ALA A 13 5.83 17.66 -8.10
CA ALA A 13 6.80 16.68 -7.59
C ALA A 13 6.27 15.92 -6.36
N TYR A 14 5.48 16.58 -5.50
CA TYR A 14 4.85 15.93 -4.35
C TYR A 14 3.68 15.00 -4.77
N GLY A 15 2.93 15.35 -5.81
CA GLY A 15 1.81 14.56 -6.33
C GLY A 15 2.22 13.41 -7.27
N ALA A 16 3.37 13.53 -7.95
CA ALA A 16 3.83 12.56 -8.95
C ALA A 16 3.94 11.11 -8.42
N PRO A 17 4.45 10.84 -7.20
CA PRO A 17 4.47 9.48 -6.65
C PRO A 17 3.07 8.88 -6.46
N GLY A 18 2.06 9.73 -6.18
CA GLY A 18 0.68 9.27 -6.01
C GLY A 18 0.07 8.70 -7.29
N LEU A 19 0.43 9.26 -8.45
CA LEU A 19 0.00 8.75 -9.75
C LEU A 19 0.57 7.35 -10.02
N GLY A 20 1.87 7.16 -9.75
CA GLY A 20 2.53 5.86 -9.90
C GLY A 20 1.94 4.80 -8.97
N ALA A 21 1.75 5.14 -7.70
CA ALA A 21 1.15 4.24 -6.71
C ALA A 21 -0.30 3.87 -7.08
N GLY A 22 -1.11 4.84 -7.50
CA GLY A 22 -2.49 4.59 -7.94
C GLY A 22 -2.57 3.71 -9.17
N TYR A 23 -1.71 3.95 -10.17
CA TYR A 23 -1.66 3.13 -11.38
C TYR A 23 -1.21 1.70 -11.10
N MET A 24 -0.19 1.53 -10.25
CA MET A 24 0.28 0.21 -9.81
C MET A 24 -0.83 -0.57 -9.08
N PHE A 25 -1.56 0.09 -8.18
CA PHE A 25 -2.67 -0.53 -7.46
C PHE A 25 -3.80 -0.98 -8.41
N LEU A 26 -4.14 -0.15 -9.41
CA LEU A 26 -5.14 -0.49 -10.42
C LEU A 26 -4.71 -1.72 -11.23
N LEU A 27 -3.49 -1.71 -11.77
CA LEU A 27 -2.97 -2.83 -12.57
C LEU A 27 -2.93 -4.13 -11.78
N LEU A 28 -2.45 -4.07 -10.53
CA LEU A 28 -2.39 -5.25 -9.66
C LEU A 28 -3.79 -5.80 -9.37
N SER A 29 -4.75 -4.93 -9.06
CA SER A 29 -6.13 -5.34 -8.77
C SER A 29 -6.76 -6.05 -9.97
N LEU A 30 -6.57 -5.52 -11.18
CA LEU A 30 -7.07 -6.14 -12.42
C LEU A 30 -6.38 -7.48 -12.70
N TYR A 31 -5.06 -7.54 -12.53
CA TYR A 31 -4.29 -8.75 -12.74
C TYR A 31 -4.71 -9.87 -11.78
N VAL A 32 -4.82 -9.58 -10.47
CA VAL A 32 -5.20 -10.57 -9.45
C VAL A 32 -6.61 -11.10 -9.70
N MET A 33 -7.57 -10.24 -10.04
CA MET A 33 -8.93 -10.66 -10.37
C MET A 33 -8.96 -11.63 -11.57
N LYS A 34 -8.25 -11.26 -12.65
CA LYS A 34 -8.17 -12.07 -13.86
C LYS A 34 -7.48 -13.41 -13.61
N PHE A 35 -6.33 -13.38 -12.94
CA PHE A 35 -5.55 -14.58 -12.62
C PHE A 35 -6.34 -15.55 -11.72
N ALA A 36 -7.01 -15.04 -10.70
CA ALA A 36 -7.79 -15.88 -9.78
C ALA A 36 -8.99 -16.55 -10.47
N THR A 37 -9.61 -15.88 -11.43
CA THR A 37 -10.77 -16.40 -12.16
C THR A 37 -10.36 -17.34 -13.29
N ASP A 38 -9.40 -16.93 -14.12
CA ASP A 38 -9.06 -17.64 -15.37
C ASP A 38 -8.04 -18.78 -15.15
N VAL A 39 -7.16 -18.65 -14.16
CA VAL A 39 -6.08 -19.64 -13.90
C VAL A 39 -6.41 -20.51 -12.70
N LEU A 40 -6.87 -19.92 -11.59
CA LEU A 40 -7.21 -20.68 -10.38
C LEU A 40 -8.65 -21.22 -10.40
N LEU A 41 -9.47 -20.82 -11.38
CA LEU A 41 -10.87 -21.22 -11.52
C LEU A 41 -11.72 -20.92 -10.27
N ILE A 42 -11.34 -19.88 -9.52
CA ILE A 42 -12.12 -19.42 -8.37
C ILE A 42 -13.36 -18.70 -8.89
N ALA A 43 -14.52 -19.01 -8.31
CA ALA A 43 -15.77 -18.36 -8.67
C ALA A 43 -15.65 -16.81 -8.52
N PRO A 44 -16.03 -16.02 -9.54
CA PRO A 44 -15.96 -14.55 -9.48
C PRO A 44 -16.67 -13.95 -8.26
N ALA A 45 -17.74 -14.59 -7.79
CA ALA A 45 -18.47 -14.18 -6.60
C ALA A 45 -17.59 -14.21 -5.34
N ILE A 46 -16.74 -15.22 -5.17
CA ILE A 46 -15.84 -15.34 -4.02
C ILE A 46 -14.74 -14.28 -4.10
N MET A 47 -14.16 -14.08 -5.28
CA MET A 47 -13.17 -13.02 -5.48
C MET A 47 -13.76 -11.64 -5.22
N GLY A 48 -15.01 -11.39 -5.66
CA GLY A 48 -15.75 -10.19 -5.34
C GLY A 48 -15.85 -9.93 -3.83
N ILE A 49 -16.22 -10.96 -3.05
CA ILE A 49 -16.28 -10.86 -1.58
C ILE A 49 -14.90 -10.55 -0.99
N ILE A 50 -13.84 -11.23 -1.44
CA ILE A 50 -12.47 -10.98 -0.96
C ILE A 50 -12.05 -9.52 -1.22
N PHE A 51 -12.28 -9.03 -2.43
CA PHE A 51 -11.99 -7.63 -2.77
C PHE A 51 -12.86 -6.65 -1.97
N SER A 52 -14.14 -6.96 -1.73
CA SER A 52 -15.02 -6.14 -0.89
C SER A 52 -14.52 -6.05 0.55
N VAL A 53 -14.15 -7.19 1.16
CA VAL A 53 -13.58 -7.22 2.52
C VAL A 53 -12.28 -6.42 2.57
N SER A 54 -11.42 -6.56 1.56
CA SER A 54 -10.19 -5.77 1.43
C SER A 54 -10.49 -4.26 1.40
N ARG A 55 -11.49 -3.82 0.63
CA ARG A 55 -11.89 -2.39 0.60
C ARG A 55 -12.48 -1.89 1.91
N VAL A 56 -13.25 -2.71 2.62
CA VAL A 56 -13.75 -2.34 3.95
C VAL A 56 -12.59 -2.18 4.93
N TRP A 57 -11.59 -3.07 4.87
CA TRP A 57 -10.39 -2.96 5.67
C TRP A 57 -9.60 -1.69 5.38
N ASP A 58 -9.39 -1.36 4.11
CA ASP A 58 -8.71 -0.11 3.71
C ASP A 58 -9.49 1.12 4.19
N ALA A 59 -10.82 1.11 4.04
CA ALA A 59 -11.69 2.20 4.48
C ALA A 59 -11.62 2.48 6.00
N VAL A 60 -11.28 1.47 6.82
CA VAL A 60 -11.08 1.62 8.27
C VAL A 60 -9.63 1.98 8.59
N SER A 61 -8.67 1.35 7.90
CA SER A 61 -7.24 1.54 8.15
C SER A 61 -6.77 2.94 7.76
N ASP A 62 -7.27 3.48 6.64
CA ASP A 62 -6.87 4.79 6.11
C ASP A 62 -7.17 5.95 7.10
N PRO A 63 -8.39 6.06 7.69
CA PRO A 63 -8.66 7.05 8.73
C PRO A 63 -7.84 6.87 10.00
N ILE A 64 -7.60 5.64 10.44
CA ILE A 64 -6.83 5.35 11.66
C ILE A 64 -5.38 5.82 11.46
N VAL A 65 -4.76 5.45 10.34
CA VAL A 65 -3.40 5.86 10.00
C VAL A 65 -3.33 7.37 9.77
N GLY A 66 -4.34 7.97 9.12
CA GLY A 66 -4.45 9.42 8.94
C GLY A 66 -4.50 10.16 10.29
N TYR A 67 -5.35 9.71 11.20
CA TYR A 67 -5.49 10.28 12.54
C TYR A 67 -4.20 10.16 13.36
N LEU A 68 -3.58 8.98 13.33
CA LEU A 68 -2.34 8.72 14.06
C LEU A 68 -1.17 9.53 13.48
N SER A 69 -1.12 9.69 12.15
CA SER A 69 -0.16 10.54 11.44
C SER A 69 -0.31 12.01 11.81
N ASP A 70 -1.53 12.53 11.85
CA ASP A 70 -1.81 13.93 12.20
C ASP A 70 -1.48 14.26 13.67
N ARG A 71 -1.63 13.29 14.58
CA ARG A 71 -1.33 13.45 16.01
C ARG A 71 0.16 13.32 16.33
N THR A 72 0.99 12.84 15.40
CA THR A 72 2.43 12.67 15.60
C THR A 72 3.16 14.02 15.50
N ARG A 73 3.57 14.60 16.64
CA ARG A 73 4.42 15.81 16.69
C ARG A 73 5.89 15.41 16.85
N HIS A 74 6.59 15.21 15.74
CA HIS A 74 8.04 14.94 15.71
C HIS A 74 8.80 16.04 14.96
N SER A 75 10.03 16.34 15.37
CA SER A 75 10.87 17.43 14.84
C SER A 75 11.18 17.33 13.33
N MET A 76 11.10 16.13 12.75
CA MET A 76 11.40 15.85 11.34
C MET A 76 10.22 16.13 10.38
N GLY A 77 9.07 16.54 10.91
CA GLY A 77 7.84 16.79 10.16
C GLY A 77 6.86 15.60 10.18
N ARG A 78 5.56 15.89 10.37
CA ARG A 78 4.51 14.91 10.65
C ARG A 78 4.42 13.76 9.64
N ARG A 79 4.45 14.06 8.33
CA ARG A 79 4.35 13.05 7.25
C ARG A 79 5.66 12.31 6.94
N ARG A 80 6.82 12.93 7.19
CA ARG A 80 8.13 12.33 6.85
C ARG A 80 8.47 11.16 7.77
N LEU A 81 8.08 11.24 9.04
CA LEU A 81 8.30 10.15 10.00
C LEU A 81 7.47 8.91 9.64
N TRP A 82 6.21 9.10 9.23
CA TRP A 82 5.33 8.00 8.81
C TRP A 82 5.79 7.34 7.51
N MET A 83 6.30 8.13 6.55
CA MET A 83 6.92 7.59 5.34
C MET A 83 8.21 6.82 5.62
N ALA A 84 9.03 7.26 6.59
CA ALA A 84 10.22 6.51 6.99
C ALA A 84 9.87 5.26 7.80
N ALA A 85 8.86 5.35 8.66
CA ALA A 85 8.38 4.23 9.47
C ALA A 85 7.77 3.12 8.59
N SER A 86 7.11 3.45 7.48
CA SER A 86 6.57 2.45 6.55
C SER A 86 7.64 1.70 5.77
N VAL A 87 8.86 2.24 5.62
CA VAL A 87 9.98 1.52 5.00
C VAL A 87 10.35 0.27 5.80
N VAL A 88 10.27 0.31 7.13
CA VAL A 88 10.66 -0.80 8.01
C VAL A 88 9.79 -2.05 7.79
N PRO A 89 8.45 -2.02 7.90
CA PRO A 89 7.61 -3.19 7.66
C PRO A 89 7.64 -3.63 6.19
N ILE A 90 7.75 -2.69 5.23
CA ILE A 90 7.89 -3.05 3.81
C ILE A 90 9.19 -3.82 3.58
N ALA A 91 10.32 -3.31 4.05
CA ALA A 91 11.61 -3.98 3.91
C ALA A 91 11.63 -5.33 4.63
N ALA A 92 11.06 -5.41 5.85
CA ALA A 92 10.94 -6.67 6.58
C ALA A 92 10.11 -7.70 5.81
N THR A 93 8.97 -7.29 5.23
CA THR A 93 8.10 -8.18 4.46
C THR A 93 8.77 -8.63 3.17
N PHE A 94 9.50 -7.73 2.51
CA PHE A 94 10.27 -8.04 1.31
C PHE A 94 11.40 -9.05 1.60
N VAL A 95 12.13 -8.85 2.70
CA VAL A 95 13.13 -9.82 3.18
C VAL A 95 12.46 -11.13 3.53
N MET A 96 11.30 -11.15 4.19
CA MET A 96 10.59 -12.39 4.51
C MET A 96 10.13 -13.14 3.25
N LEU A 97 9.67 -12.43 2.23
CA LEU A 97 9.23 -13.03 0.97
C LEU A 97 10.39 -13.69 0.20
N PHE A 98 11.57 -13.04 0.17
CA PHE A 98 12.76 -13.55 -0.52
C PHE A 98 13.65 -14.44 0.37
N SER A 99 13.44 -14.40 1.69
CA SER A 99 13.97 -15.35 2.66
C SER A 99 13.27 -16.69 2.44
N ARG A 100 13.70 -17.40 1.41
CA ARG A 100 13.32 -18.78 1.12
C ARG A 100 13.54 -19.64 2.36
N ARG A 101 12.50 -19.81 3.20
CA ARG A 101 12.44 -20.94 4.13
C ARG A 101 12.36 -22.18 3.25
N ARG A 102 13.48 -22.88 3.11
CA ARG A 102 13.54 -24.22 2.52
C ARG A 102 12.73 -25.13 3.44
N THR A 103 11.42 -25.19 3.24
CA THR A 103 10.52 -26.11 3.92
C THR A 103 10.78 -27.50 3.33
N SER A 104 11.76 -28.21 3.86
CA SER A 104 12.04 -29.61 3.54
C SER A 104 11.01 -30.50 4.23
N TRP A 105 9.77 -30.51 3.76
CA TRP A 105 8.71 -31.41 4.27
C TRP A 105 7.95 -32.16 3.16
N VAL A 106 8.46 -32.16 1.92
CA VAL A 106 7.89 -32.93 0.78
C VAL A 106 8.80 -34.11 0.39
N ALA A 107 9.54 -34.66 1.35
CA ALA A 107 10.24 -35.93 1.17
C ALA A 107 10.03 -36.78 2.42
N ARG A 108 8.82 -37.34 2.55
CA ARG A 108 8.51 -38.56 3.30
C ARG A 108 7.14 -39.06 2.88
#